data_AF-W0FHK5-F1
#
_entry.id   AF-W0FHK5-F1
#
_cell.length_a   1.000
_cell.length_b   1.000
_cell.length_c   1.000
_cell.angle_alpha   90.00
_cell.angle_beta   90.00
_cell.angle_gamma   90.00
#
_symmetry.space_group_name_H-M   'P 1'
#
loop_
_entity.id
_entity.type
_entity.pdbx_description
1 polymer ?
#
loop_
_entity_poly.entity_id
_entity_poly.type
_entity_poly.pdbx_seq_one_letter_code
_entity_poly.pdbx_strand_id
1 'polypeptide(L)'
;MEPLPARMPQPFDAFGRKTEIAGDCYHLELKNNATLYFMYVTEEGSAEDEEGKCAFELWMYSKKGGASFLCSDHVGKQMITKLVFNLWVTIEQYMTRPHMNKDHKSVIDAFMSDDESDDSVSTDELPF
;
A
#
# COMPACT_ATOMS: atom_id res chain seq x y z
N MET A 1 -11.85 15.48 -0.37
CA MET A 1 -11.38 14.43 -1.29
C MET A 1 -10.82 15.18 -2.49
N GLU A 2 -9.51 15.42 -2.51
CA GLU A 2 -8.89 16.10 -3.65
C GLU A 2 -8.93 15.18 -4.88
N PRO A 3 -9.34 15.67 -6.05
CA PRO A 3 -9.30 14.87 -7.26
C PRO A 3 -7.86 14.49 -7.57
N LEU A 4 -7.64 13.22 -7.92
CA LEU A 4 -6.35 12.73 -8.43
C LEU A 4 -5.84 13.72 -9.50
N PRO A 5 -4.55 14.06 -9.50
CA PRO A 5 -4.00 15.06 -10.40
C PRO A 5 -4.38 14.71 -11.85
N ALA A 6 -4.95 15.68 -12.54
CA ALA A 6 -5.46 15.55 -13.89
C ALA A 6 -4.38 14.96 -14.81
N ARG A 7 -4.55 13.66 -15.13
CA ARG A 7 -3.79 12.86 -16.08
C ARG A 7 -2.30 12.76 -15.78
N MET A 8 -1.93 11.65 -15.14
CA MET A 8 -0.62 11.04 -15.32
C MET A 8 -0.34 10.92 -16.83
N PRO A 9 0.80 11.41 -17.35
CA PRO A 9 1.09 11.38 -18.78
C PRO A 9 1.19 9.92 -19.23
N GLN A 10 0.16 9.43 -19.92
CA GLN A 10 -0.11 8.01 -20.18
C GLN A 10 1.13 7.12 -20.31
N PRO A 11 1.29 6.18 -19.37
CA PRO A 11 2.18 5.07 -19.62
C PRO A 11 1.62 3.83 -18.92
N PHE A 12 0.89 2.99 -19.63
CA PHE A 12 0.54 1.66 -19.11
C PHE A 12 1.41 0.66 -19.86
N ASP A 13 2.12 -0.21 -19.13
CA ASP A 13 3.04 -1.20 -19.70
C ASP A 13 2.30 -2.49 -20.08
N ALA A 14 1.30 -2.89 -19.29
CA ALA A 14 0.61 -4.17 -19.41
C ALA A 14 -0.24 -4.28 -20.68
N PHE A 15 -1.19 -3.37 -20.89
CA PHE A 15 -2.14 -3.42 -22.03
C PHE A 15 -2.03 -2.19 -22.96
N GLY A 16 -1.01 -1.35 -22.75
CA GLY A 16 -0.75 -0.18 -23.57
C GLY A 16 -1.92 0.81 -23.58
N ARG A 17 -2.36 1.23 -24.77
CA ARG A 17 -3.43 2.25 -24.91
C ARG A 17 -4.82 1.75 -24.53
N LYS A 18 -5.01 0.44 -24.45
CA LYS A 18 -6.27 -0.19 -24.05
C LYS A 18 -6.23 -0.57 -22.57
N THR A 19 -5.60 0.25 -21.74
CA THR A 19 -5.51 -0.05 -20.30
C THR A 19 -6.49 0.82 -19.55
N GLU A 20 -7.28 0.20 -18.68
CA GLU A 20 -8.14 0.86 -17.72
C GLU A 20 -7.70 0.50 -16.29
N ILE A 21 -7.95 1.37 -15.32
CA ILE A 21 -7.74 1.04 -13.91
C ILE A 21 -8.91 0.15 -13.48
N ALA A 22 -8.61 -1.10 -13.13
CA ALA A 22 -9.56 -2.02 -12.53
C ALA A 22 -9.55 -1.77 -11.01
N GLY A 23 -10.69 -1.48 -10.39
CA GLY A 23 -10.77 -1.24 -8.95
C GLY A 23 -9.89 -0.10 -8.41
N ASP A 24 -9.08 -0.42 -7.39
CA ASP A 24 -8.39 0.57 -6.56
C ASP A 24 -7.06 1.08 -7.15
N CYS A 25 -6.71 2.31 -6.78
CA CYS A 25 -5.41 2.92 -7.06
C CYS A 25 -4.84 3.51 -5.77
N TYR A 26 -3.78 2.90 -5.27
CA TYR A 26 -3.09 3.39 -4.08
C TYR A 26 -1.94 4.32 -4.46
N HIS A 27 -1.73 5.35 -3.66
CA HIS A 27 -0.53 6.19 -3.78
C HIS A 27 0.14 6.36 -2.41
N LEU A 28 1.46 6.33 -2.43
CA LEU A 28 2.31 6.55 -1.26
C LEU A 28 3.23 7.73 -1.52
N GLU A 29 3.13 8.76 -0.70
CA GLU A 29 4.08 9.86 -0.73
C GLU A 29 5.42 9.43 -0.13
N LEU A 30 6.47 9.57 -0.93
CA LEU A 30 7.85 9.31 -0.54
C LEU A 30 8.57 10.63 -0.25
N LYS A 31 9.80 10.52 0.25
CA LYS A 31 10.69 11.67 0.40
C LYS A 31 10.97 12.32 -0.96
N ASN A 32 11.35 13.60 -0.92
CA ASN A 32 11.72 14.41 -2.10
C ASN A 32 10.57 14.68 -3.09
N ASN A 33 9.31 14.72 -2.62
CA ASN A 33 8.13 14.95 -3.46
C ASN A 33 8.00 13.90 -4.58
N ALA A 34 8.39 12.67 -4.28
CA ALA A 34 8.14 11.53 -5.14
C ALA A 34 6.88 10.81 -4.63
N THR A 35 6.08 10.30 -5.55
CA THR A 35 4.87 9.54 -5.24
C THR A 35 4.97 8.20 -5.92
N LEU A 36 4.85 7.13 -5.13
CA LEU A 36 4.73 5.77 -5.66
C LEU A 36 3.24 5.48 -5.88
N TYR A 37 2.87 5.10 -7.10
CA TYR A 37 1.54 4.67 -7.47
C TYR A 37 1.53 3.16 -7.64
N PHE A 38 0.50 2.54 -7.07
CA PHE A 38 0.18 1.13 -7.19
C PHE A 38 -1.19 1.02 -7.82
N MET A 39 -1.25 0.48 -9.03
CA MET A 39 -2.47 0.44 -9.83
C MET A 39 -2.80 -1.01 -10.14
N TYR A 40 -4.06 -1.38 -9.95
CA TYR A 40 -4.63 -2.57 -10.57
C TYR A 40 -5.24 -2.16 -11.90
N VAL A 41 -4.87 -2.85 -12.98
CA VAL A 41 -5.21 -2.45 -14.35
C VAL A 41 -5.75 -3.63 -15.15
N THR A 42 -6.62 -3.35 -16.11
CA THR A 42 -7.22 -4.33 -17.02
C THR A 42 -7.18 -3.85 -18.46
N GLU A 43 -7.35 -4.78 -19.41
CA GLU A 43 -7.60 -4.40 -20.81
C GLU A 43 -9.02 -3.80 -20.96
N GLU A 44 -9.13 -2.70 -21.70
CA GLU A 44 -10.39 -2.03 -22.01
C GLU A 44 -11.40 -3.02 -22.60
N GLY A 45 -12.55 -3.13 -21.95
CA GLY A 45 -13.64 -4.03 -22.36
C GLY A 45 -13.48 -5.50 -21.93
N SER A 46 -12.42 -5.85 -21.19
CA SER A 46 -12.31 -7.15 -20.52
C SER A 46 -13.02 -7.15 -19.16
N ALA A 47 -13.56 -8.30 -18.77
CA ALA A 47 -14.08 -8.49 -17.42
C ALA A 47 -12.91 -8.63 -16.42
N GLU A 48 -13.06 -8.06 -15.21
CA GLU A 48 -12.02 -8.05 -14.17
C GLU A 48 -11.56 -9.46 -13.72
N ASP A 49 -12.37 -10.49 -14.01
CA ASP A 49 -12.13 -11.89 -13.61
C ASP A 49 -11.49 -12.74 -14.73
N GLU A 50 -11.19 -12.17 -15.90
CA GLU A 50 -10.57 -12.92 -17.00
C GLU A 50 -9.07 -13.14 -16.74
N GLU A 51 -8.66 -14.41 -16.69
CA GLU A 51 -7.26 -14.79 -16.47
C GLU A 51 -6.34 -14.17 -17.54
N GLY A 52 -5.33 -13.43 -17.09
CA GLY A 52 -4.37 -12.74 -17.96
C GLY A 52 -4.87 -11.43 -18.57
N LYS A 53 -6.05 -10.94 -18.18
CA LYS A 53 -6.58 -9.63 -18.58
C LYS A 53 -6.42 -8.54 -17.53
N CYS A 54 -5.92 -8.90 -16.34
CA CYS A 54 -5.60 -7.98 -15.28
C CYS A 54 -4.11 -8.04 -14.93
N ALA A 55 -3.58 -6.92 -14.43
CA ALA A 55 -2.21 -6.79 -13.98
C ALA A 55 -2.09 -5.72 -12.88
N PHE A 56 -1.08 -5.86 -12.03
CA PHE A 56 -0.61 -4.80 -11.16
C PHE A 56 0.51 -4.02 -11.86
N GLU A 57 0.49 -2.70 -11.72
CA GLU A 57 1.55 -1.81 -12.18
C GLU A 57 2.05 -0.88 -11.07
N LEU A 58 3.37 -0.74 -10.99
CA LEU A 58 4.03 0.20 -10.11
C LEU A 58 4.67 1.32 -10.90
N TRP A 59 4.36 2.53 -10.50
CA TRP A 59 4.87 3.75 -11.12
C TRP A 59 5.43 4.68 -10.06
N MET A 60 6.53 5.34 -10.38
CA MET A 60 7.04 6.44 -9.56
C MET A 60 6.84 7.74 -10.31
N TYR A 61 6.25 8.73 -9.64
CA TYR A 61 6.16 10.08 -10.14
C TYR A 61 7.07 10.98 -9.32
N SER A 62 7.78 11.89 -9.96
CA SER A 62 8.45 13.00 -9.28
C SER A 62 8.31 14.28 -10.08
N LYS A 63 8.24 15.43 -9.40
CA LYS A 63 8.11 16.73 -10.09
C LYS A 63 9.24 17.03 -11.08
N LYS A 64 10.45 16.49 -10.83
CA LYS A 64 11.63 16.71 -11.68
C LYS A 64 11.76 15.65 -12.79
N GLY A 65 11.38 14.41 -12.52
CA GLY A 65 11.58 13.27 -13.42
C GLY A 65 10.33 12.82 -14.19
N GLY A 66 9.16 13.36 -13.86
CA GLY A 66 7.89 12.88 -14.42
C GLY A 66 7.53 11.49 -13.88
N ALA A 67 6.70 10.77 -14.64
CA ALA A 67 6.30 9.40 -14.34
C ALA A 67 7.29 8.40 -14.94
N SER A 68 7.68 7.40 -14.15
CA SER A 68 8.58 6.32 -14.56
C SER A 68 8.00 4.96 -14.16
N PHE A 69 8.00 4.03 -15.11
CA PHE A 69 7.60 2.64 -14.87
C PHE A 69 8.62 1.97 -13.97
N LEU A 70 8.15 1.22 -12.97
CA LEU A 70 9.01 0.39 -12.16
C LEU A 70 8.88 -1.07 -12.57
N CYS A 71 7.67 -1.61 -12.46
CA CYS A 71 7.39 -3.00 -12.77
C CYS A 71 5.90 -3.27 -12.95
N SER A 72 5.62 -4.41 -13.57
CA SER A 72 4.30 -5.01 -13.67
C SER A 72 4.44 -6.52 -13.46
N ASP A 73 3.38 -7.15 -12.98
CA ASP A 73 3.27 -8.59 -12.88
C ASP A 73 2.72 -9.28 -14.14
N HIS A 74 2.40 -8.50 -15.19
CA HIS A 74 1.97 -8.99 -16.49
C HIS A 74 3.03 -9.91 -17.14
N VAL A 75 2.55 -10.90 -17.90
CA VAL A 75 3.26 -12.09 -18.44
C VAL A 75 4.77 -11.90 -18.67
N GLY A 76 5.59 -12.78 -18.05
CA GLY A 76 7.03 -12.92 -18.35
C GLY A 76 8.01 -12.43 -17.27
N LYS A 77 7.54 -11.85 -16.16
CA LYS A 77 8.39 -11.27 -15.09
C LYS A 77 8.20 -11.95 -13.72
N GLN A 78 8.25 -13.28 -13.67
CA GLN A 78 7.74 -14.09 -12.54
C GLN A 78 8.32 -13.79 -11.14
N MET A 79 9.57 -13.31 -11.00
CA MET A 79 10.12 -13.00 -9.67
C MET A 79 9.56 -11.70 -9.08
N ILE A 80 9.31 -10.67 -9.89
CA ILE A 80 8.82 -9.39 -9.38
C ILE A 80 7.31 -9.44 -9.11
N THR A 81 6.58 -10.27 -9.85
CA THR A 81 5.15 -10.56 -9.67
C THR A 81 4.78 -10.87 -8.22
N LYS A 82 5.50 -11.81 -7.57
CA LYS A 82 5.19 -12.20 -6.18
C LYS A 82 5.39 -11.07 -5.19
N LEU A 83 6.44 -10.27 -5.37
CA LEU A 83 6.75 -9.16 -4.47
C LEU A 83 5.74 -8.02 -4.63
N VAL A 84 5.37 -7.71 -5.87
CA VAL A 84 4.34 -6.73 -6.22
C VAL A 84 2.99 -7.13 -5.64
N PHE A 85 2.58 -8.39 -5.84
CA PHE A 85 1.34 -8.91 -5.29
C PHE A 85 1.32 -8.89 -3.75
N ASN A 86 2.39 -9.35 -3.09
CA ASN A 86 2.46 -9.32 -1.62
C ASN A 86 2.38 -7.89 -1.07
N LEU A 87 3.01 -6.94 -1.76
CA LEU A 87 2.96 -5.53 -1.39
C LEU A 87 1.55 -4.97 -1.57
N TRP A 88 0.86 -5.30 -2.67
CA TRP A 88 -0.55 -4.94 -2.87
C TRP A 88 -1.44 -5.45 -1.73
N VAL A 89 -1.40 -6.75 -1.44
CA VAL A 89 -2.20 -7.37 -0.37
C VAL A 89 -1.90 -6.70 0.98
N THR A 90 -0.64 -6.36 1.25
CA THR A 90 -0.26 -5.65 2.48
C THR A 90 -0.87 -4.25 2.54
N ILE A 91 -0.83 -3.50 1.44
CA ILE A 91 -1.41 -2.16 1.36
C ILE A 91 -2.93 -2.22 1.50
N GLU A 92 -3.59 -3.11 0.77
CA GLU A 92 -5.04 -3.30 0.82
C GLU A 92 -5.50 -3.68 2.25
N GLN A 93 -4.82 -4.63 2.89
CA GLN A 93 -5.10 -5.00 4.27
C GLN A 93 -4.84 -3.86 5.26
N TYR A 94 -3.84 -3.02 5.00
CA TYR A 94 -3.54 -1.87 5.83
C TYR A 94 -4.60 -0.77 5.68
N MET A 95 -5.07 -0.52 4.44
CA MET A 95 -6.06 0.52 4.12
C MET A 95 -7.49 0.13 4.50
N THR A 96 -7.83 -1.16 4.46
CA THR A 96 -9.16 -1.69 4.84
C THR A 96 -9.34 -1.81 6.35
N ARG A 97 -8.25 -1.77 7.13
CA ARG A 97 -8.33 -1.78 8.59
C ARG A 97 -8.50 -0.36 9.11
N PRO A 98 -9.51 -0.08 9.95
CA PRO A 98 -9.64 1.23 10.57
C PRO A 98 -8.35 1.55 11.34
N HIS A 99 -7.68 2.62 10.92
CA HIS A 99 -6.49 3.09 11.61
C HIS A 99 -6.86 3.46 13.05
N MET A 100 -6.20 2.84 14.01
CA MET A 100 -6.34 3.21 15.40
C MET A 100 -5.88 4.66 15.56
N ASN A 101 -6.80 5.55 15.96
CA ASN A 101 -6.48 6.95 16.24
C ASN A 101 -5.31 7.01 17.23
N LYS A 102 -4.42 8.00 17.06
CA LYS A 102 -3.27 8.26 17.95
C LYS A 102 -3.70 8.32 19.42
N ASP A 103 -4.88 8.84 19.70
CA ASP A 103 -5.44 8.90 21.06
C ASP A 103 -5.70 7.50 21.62
N HIS A 104 -6.34 6.62 20.84
CA HIS A 104 -6.58 5.23 21.25
C HIS A 104 -5.27 4.46 21.42
N LYS A 105 -4.31 4.69 20.52
CA LYS A 105 -2.97 4.11 20.65
C LYS A 105 -2.29 4.56 21.94
N SER A 106 -2.33 5.86 22.25
CA SER A 106 -1.74 6.42 23.46
C SER A 106 -2.35 5.86 24.74
N VAL A 107 -3.67 5.63 24.77
CA VAL A 107 -4.36 5.03 25.93
C VAL A 107 -3.92 3.57 26.11
N ILE A 108 -3.82 2.80 25.04
CA ILE A 108 -3.36 1.41 25.09
C ILE A 108 -1.88 1.33 25.50
N ASP A 109 -1.03 2.20 24.93
CA ASP A 109 0.40 2.25 25.27
C ASP A 109 0.59 2.63 26.75
N ALA A 110 -0.21 3.56 27.29
CA ALA A 110 -0.21 3.92 28.71
C ALA A 110 -0.66 2.76 29.60
N PHE A 111 -1.76 2.09 29.24
CA PHE A 111 -2.24 0.91 29.97
C PHE A 111 -1.21 -0.23 30.00
N MET A 112 -0.58 -0.54 28.86
CA MET A 112 0.44 -1.59 28.80
C MET A 112 1.73 -1.21 29.54
N SER A 113 2.05 0.07 29.64
CA SER A 113 3.24 0.55 30.35
C SER A 113 3.04 0.66 31.86
N ASP A 114 1.81 0.92 32.33
CA ASP A 114 1.48 0.94 33.77
C ASP A 114 1.62 -0.46 34.40
N ASP A 115 1.22 -1.53 33.68
CA ASP A 115 1.25 -2.92 34.18
C ASP A 115 2.67 -3.49 34.35
N GLU A 116 3.71 -2.92 33.73
CA GLU A 116 5.10 -3.36 33.90
C GLU A 116 5.80 -2.74 35.12
N SER A 117 5.16 -1.75 35.78
CA SER A 117 5.80 -0.93 36.82
C SER A 117 5.33 -1.20 38.24
N ASP A 118 4.23 -1.94 38.43
CA ASP A 118 3.65 -2.21 39.76
C ASP A 118 3.96 -3.62 40.32
N ASP A 119 4.60 -4.49 39.53
CA ASP A 119 4.96 -5.86 39.93
C ASP A 119 6.43 -6.00 40.39
N SER A 120 7.06 -4.92 40.86
CA SER A 120 8.19 -5.06 41.79
C SER A 120 7.67 -5.27 43.21
N VAL A 121 6.96 -6.38 43.43
CA VAL A 121 6.77 -6.92 44.78
C VAL A 121 8.15 -7.21 45.35
N SER A 122 8.67 -6.26 46.15
CA SER A 122 9.87 -6.50 46.94
C SER A 122 9.59 -7.71 47.82
N THR A 123 10.46 -8.71 47.74
CA THR A 123 10.41 -9.93 48.56
C THR A 123 10.64 -9.66 50.06
N ASP A 124 10.60 -8.39 50.49
CA ASP A 124 10.92 -7.94 51.85
C ASP A 124 9.67 -7.58 52.69
N GLU A 125 8.45 -7.64 52.14
CA GLU A 125 7.20 -7.32 52.88
C GLU A 125 6.20 -8.50 52.99
N LEU A 126 6.69 -9.74 53.10
CA LEU A 126 5.84 -10.84 53.59
C LEU A 126 5.98 -10.95 55.11
N PRO A 127 4.96 -10.61 55.93
CA PRO A 127 4.98 -10.90 57.34
C PRO A 127 4.85 -12.43 57.52
N PHE A 128 5.73 -12.98 58.35
CA PHE A 128 5.83 -14.41 58.68
C PHE A 128 4.49 -15.08 59.02
#